data_AF-A0A804M4R6-F1
#
_entry.id   AF-A0A804M4R6-F1
#
_cell.length_a   1.000
_cell.length_b   1.000
_cell.length_c   1.000
_cell.angle_alpha   90.00
_cell.angle_beta   90.00
_cell.angle_gamma   90.00
#
_symmetry.space_group_name_H-M   'P 1'
#
loop_
_entity.id
_entity.type
_entity.pdbx_description
1 polymer ?
#
loop_
_entity_poly.entity_id
_entity_poly.type
_entity_poly.pdbx_seq_one_letter_code
_entity_poly.pdbx_strand_id
1 'polypeptide(L)'
;MVFNRPKKRAIVESGDGGLGLGIATFIANGEDLGPIIRHSFESGKPEALMQNLRSIVKKKEVEIEELCRLHYEDFIFAVDELCGVLVDAR
;
A
#
# COMPACT_ATOMS: atom_id res chain seq x y z
N MET A 1 19.00 9.01 -15.65
CA MET A 1 18.77 9.34 -14.23
C MET A 1 19.45 8.29 -13.38
N VAL A 2 20.46 8.69 -12.61
CA VAL A 2 21.14 7.82 -11.64
C VAL A 2 20.78 8.33 -10.25
N PHE A 3 20.17 7.51 -9.41
CA PHE A 3 20.10 7.76 -7.97
C PHE A 3 20.55 6.50 -7.22
N ASN A 4 21.78 6.57 -6.73
CA ASN A 4 22.40 5.60 -5.84
C ASN A 4 22.10 6.01 -4.39
N ARG A 5 21.56 5.10 -3.56
CA ARG A 5 21.31 5.30 -2.10
C ARG A 5 22.64 5.24 -1.31
N PRO A 6 22.76 5.64 -0.01
CA PRO A 6 22.30 4.76 1.09
C PRO A 6 21.97 5.41 2.47
N LYS A 7 21.36 4.58 3.34
CA LYS A 7 21.45 4.57 4.83
C LYS A 7 20.91 5.77 5.63
N LYS A 8 19.73 5.58 6.24
CA LYS A 8 19.50 5.97 7.64
C LYS A 8 18.75 4.85 8.37
N ARG A 9 19.37 4.34 9.43
CA ARG A 9 18.79 3.38 10.38
C ARG A 9 17.77 4.16 11.22
N ALA A 10 16.47 3.93 11.00
CA ALA A 10 15.43 4.37 11.92
C ALA A 10 15.18 3.24 12.92
N ILE A 11 15.65 3.44 14.15
CA ILE A 11 15.29 2.64 15.31
C ILE A 11 13.92 3.16 15.76
N VAL A 12 12.86 2.40 15.52
CA VAL A 12 11.52 2.68 16.07
C VAL A 12 11.32 1.78 17.28
N GLU A 13 11.72 2.28 18.44
CA GLU A 13 11.14 1.89 19.73
C GLU A 13 9.82 2.66 19.87
N SER A 14 8.65 2.00 19.88
CA SER A 14 7.47 2.44 20.64
C SER A 14 6.25 1.53 20.42
N GLY A 15 5.68 1.13 21.57
CA GLY A 15 4.35 0.56 21.85
C GLY A 15 3.48 0.08 20.69
N ASP A 16 3.21 -1.23 20.68
CA ASP A 16 2.15 -2.04 20.04
C ASP A 16 1.30 -1.45 18.87
N GLY A 17 0.77 -0.23 18.97
CA GLY A 17 0.13 0.50 17.86
C GLY A 17 1.10 1.18 16.87
N GLY A 18 2.33 1.47 17.27
CA GLY A 18 3.36 2.12 16.43
C GLY A 18 4.00 1.19 15.40
N LEU A 19 4.02 -0.12 15.69
CA LEU A 19 4.59 -1.12 14.77
C LEU A 19 3.83 -1.14 13.43
N GLY A 20 2.50 -1.01 13.44
CA GLY A 20 1.70 -1.02 12.21
C GLY A 20 2.01 0.15 11.28
N LEU A 21 2.15 1.36 11.82
CA LEU A 21 2.53 2.56 11.05
C LEU A 21 3.96 2.48 10.52
N GLY A 22 4.89 1.97 11.33
CA GLY A 22 6.27 1.74 10.91
C GLY A 22 6.34 0.75 9.74
N ILE A 23 5.72 -0.43 9.86
CA ILE A 23 5.73 -1.45 8.82
C ILE A 23 5.09 -0.93 7.53
N ALA A 24 3.95 -0.24 7.63
CA ALA A 24 3.29 0.34 6.46
C ALA A 24 4.18 1.34 5.72
N THR A 25 4.97 2.13 6.45
CA THR A 25 5.91 3.10 5.86
C THR A 25 7.05 2.38 5.13
N PHE A 26 7.64 1.35 5.74
CA PHE A 26 8.69 0.55 5.10
C PHE A 26 8.19 -0.11 3.82
N ILE A 27 6.99 -0.69 3.86
CA ILE A 27 6.35 -1.30 2.69
C ILE A 27 6.11 -0.25 1.59
N ALA A 28 5.56 0.91 1.94
CA ALA A 28 5.30 1.99 0.98
C ALA A 28 6.58 2.52 0.31
N ASN A 29 7.70 2.54 1.04
CA ASN A 29 8.99 3.01 0.55
C ASN A 29 9.83 1.92 -0.17
N GLY A 30 9.33 0.68 -0.23
CA GLY A 30 10.08 -0.47 -0.75
C GLY A 30 11.36 -0.75 0.06
N GLU A 31 11.30 -0.52 1.36
CA GLU A 31 12.42 -0.77 2.29
C GLU A 31 12.47 -2.25 2.68
N ASP A 32 13.67 -2.72 3.04
CA ASP A 32 13.88 -4.09 3.50
C ASP A 32 13.13 -4.34 4.82
N LEU A 33 12.27 -5.37 4.84
CA LEU A 33 11.51 -5.79 6.01
C LEU A 33 12.33 -6.69 6.96
N GLY A 34 13.47 -7.21 6.51
CA GLY A 34 14.33 -8.11 7.29
C GLY A 34 14.61 -7.64 8.73
N PRO A 35 14.98 -6.37 8.97
CA PRO A 35 15.19 -5.83 10.32
C PRO A 35 13.95 -5.86 11.21
N ILE A 36 12.77 -5.49 10.66
CA ILE A 36 11.50 -5.48 11.41
C ILE A 36 11.07 -6.92 11.71
N ILE A 37 11.19 -7.81 10.74
CA ILE A 37 10.88 -9.23 10.90
C ILE A 37 11.75 -9.79 12.03
N ARG A 38 13.07 -9.64 11.94
CA ARG A 38 14.01 -10.11 12.98
C ARG A 38 13.67 -9.54 14.36
N HIS A 39 13.46 -8.23 14.46
CA HIS A 39 13.10 -7.57 15.72
C HIS A 39 11.80 -8.13 16.33
N SER A 40 10.81 -8.43 15.49
CA SER A 40 9.52 -8.98 15.95
C SER A 40 9.68 -10.38 16.55
N PHE A 41 10.55 -11.21 15.98
CA PHE A 41 10.90 -12.53 16.53
C PHE A 41 11.74 -12.40 17.81
N GLU A 42 12.76 -11.55 17.82
CA GLU A 42 13.60 -11.29 19.00
C GLU A 42 12.79 -10.73 20.18
N SER A 43 11.76 -9.93 19.90
CA SER A 43 10.84 -9.37 20.90
C SER A 43 9.73 -10.33 21.34
N GLY A 44 9.67 -11.56 20.80
CA GLY A 44 8.62 -12.53 21.12
C GLY A 44 7.21 -12.13 20.65
N LYS A 45 7.10 -11.24 19.65
CA LYS A 45 5.84 -10.73 19.10
C LYS A 45 5.62 -11.06 17.60
N PRO A 46 5.89 -12.29 17.12
CA PRO A 46 5.68 -12.63 15.71
C PRO A 46 4.19 -12.57 15.32
N GLU A 47 3.27 -12.87 16.24
CA GLU A 47 1.84 -12.82 15.95
C GLU A 47 1.34 -11.40 15.72
N ALA A 48 1.86 -10.41 16.48
CA ALA A 48 1.53 -9.01 16.26
C ALA A 48 2.04 -8.51 14.88
N LEU A 49 3.25 -8.92 14.48
CA LEU A 49 3.74 -8.69 13.12
C LEU A 49 2.80 -9.29 12.07
N MET A 50 2.39 -10.54 12.26
CA MET A 50 1.47 -11.23 11.35
C MET A 50 0.10 -10.55 11.26
N GLN A 51 -0.46 -10.08 12.38
CA GLN A 51 -1.72 -9.32 12.38
C GLN A 51 -1.57 -8.00 11.63
N ASN A 52 -0.46 -7.27 11.84
CA ASN A 52 -0.18 -6.03 11.13
C ASN A 52 -0.04 -6.26 9.61
N LEU A 53 0.71 -7.29 9.20
CA LEU A 53 0.85 -7.64 7.79
C LEU A 53 -0.51 -8.01 7.16
N ARG A 54 -1.35 -8.79 7.84
CA ARG A 54 -2.71 -9.09 7.38
C ARG A 54 -3.58 -7.84 7.23
N SER A 55 -3.49 -6.91 8.19
CA SER A 55 -4.22 -5.63 8.12
C SER A 55 -3.76 -4.79 6.92
N ILE A 56 -2.45 -4.74 6.67
CA ILE A 56 -1.87 -4.02 5.52
C ILE A 56 -2.30 -4.65 4.19
N VAL A 57 -2.29 -5.98 4.09
CA VAL A 57 -2.80 -6.71 2.90
C VAL A 57 -4.25 -6.34 2.64
N LYS A 58 -5.14 -6.45 3.63
CA LYS A 58 -6.55 -6.07 3.49
C LYS A 58 -6.74 -4.61 3.07
N LYS A 59 -5.97 -3.69 3.67
CA LYS A 59 -6.00 -2.28 3.29
C LYS A 59 -5.60 -2.08 1.83
N LYS A 60 -4.54 -2.77 1.37
CA LYS A 60 -4.07 -2.70 -0.01
C LYS A 60 -5.06 -3.33 -0.99
N GLU A 61 -5.74 -4.41 -0.62
CA GLU A 61 -6.82 -4.99 -1.42
C GLU A 61 -7.96 -3.97 -1.65
N VAL A 62 -8.40 -3.29 -0.60
CA VAL A 62 -9.43 -2.22 -0.70
C VAL A 62 -8.94 -1.04 -1.55
N GLU A 63 -7.70 -0.59 -1.36
CA GLU A 63 -7.11 0.49 -2.19
C GLU A 63 -7.06 0.11 -3.68
N ILE A 64 -6.74 -1.16 -3.99
CA ILE A 64 -6.72 -1.68 -5.37
C ILE A 64 -8.14 -1.74 -5.94
N GLU A 65 -9.10 -2.29 -5.18
CA GLU A 65 -10.50 -2.40 -5.60
C GLU A 65 -11.08 -1.02 -5.92
N GLU A 66 -10.84 -0.04 -5.06
CA GLU A 66 -11.31 1.34 -5.26
C GLU A 66 -10.68 1.98 -6.50
N LEU A 67 -9.37 1.77 -6.72
CA LEU A 67 -8.70 2.26 -7.93
C LEU A 67 -9.27 1.63 -9.20
N CYS A 68 -9.52 0.31 -9.16
CA CYS A 68 -10.15 -0.41 -10.27
C CYS A 68 -11.58 0.08 -10.54
N ARG A 69 -12.36 0.33 -9.49
CA ARG A 69 -13.72 0.88 -9.58
C ARG A 69 -13.72 2.26 -10.23
N LEU A 70 -12.86 3.16 -9.77
CA LEU A 70 -12.72 4.51 -10.32
C LEU A 70 -12.36 4.47 -11.82
N HIS A 71 -11.36 3.67 -12.19
CA HIS A 71 -10.99 3.53 -13.61
C HIS A 71 -12.09 2.91 -14.46
N TYR A 72 -12.89 2.00 -13.90
CA TYR A 72 -14.04 1.44 -14.60
C TYR A 72 -15.13 2.49 -14.84
N GLU A 73 -15.46 3.30 -13.83
CA GLU A 73 -16.43 4.39 -13.95
C GLU A 73 -15.98 5.45 -14.97
N ASP A 74 -14.71 5.86 -14.93
CA ASP A 74 -14.13 6.79 -15.90
C ASP A 74 -14.22 6.24 -17.33
N PHE A 75 -13.99 4.93 -17.51
CA PHE A 75 -14.11 4.28 -18.81
C PHE A 75 -15.56 4.28 -19.32
N ILE A 76 -16.53 3.93 -18.46
CA ILE A 76 -17.95 3.96 -18.82
C ILE A 76 -18.38 5.37 -19.21
N PHE A 77 -18.01 6.37 -18.42
CA PHE A 77 -18.32 7.76 -18.71
C PHE A 77 -17.76 8.21 -20.08
N ALA A 78 -16.50 7.89 -20.36
CA ALA A 78 -15.88 8.20 -21.65
C ALA A 78 -16.57 7.50 -22.84
N VAL A 79 -17.03 6.25 -22.65
CA VAL A 79 -17.79 5.51 -23.67
C VAL A 79 -19.17 6.15 -23.89
N ASP A 80 -19.86 6.56 -22.82
CA ASP A 80 -21.16 7.24 -22.90
C ASP A 80 -21.04 8.58 -23.64
N GLU A 81 -20.01 9.37 -23.36
CA GLU A 81 -19.71 10.61 -24.09
C GLU A 81 -19.47 10.35 -25.57
N LEU A 82 -18.67 9.34 -25.92
CA LEU A 82 -18.41 8.97 -27.31
C LEU A 82 -19.69 8.52 -28.04
N CYS A 83 -20.54 7.74 -27.38
CA CYS A 83 -21.84 7.34 -27.91
C CYS A 83 -22.76 8.54 -28.14
N GLY A 84 -22.78 9.52 -27.22
CA GLY A 84 -23.54 10.77 -27.37
C GLY A 84 -23.13 11.54 -28.63
N VAL A 85 -21.81 11.71 -28.85
CA VAL A 85 -21.27 12.36 -30.05
C VAL A 85 -21.69 11.63 -31.34
N LEU A 86 -21.72 10.30 -31.33
CA LEU A 86 -22.14 9.51 -32.49
C LEU A 86 -23.64 9.61 -32.78
N VAL A 87 -24.47 9.78 -31.75
CA VAL A 87 -25.91 10.01 -31.90
C VAL A 87 -26.18 11.39 -32.50
N ASP A 88 -25.49 12.42 -32.02
CA ASP A 88 -25.64 13.81 -32.50
C ASP A 88 -25.16 13.99 -33.96
N ALA A 89 -24.30 13.10 -34.45
CA ALA A 89 -23.80 13.13 -35.82
C ALA A 89 -24.77 12.52 -36.87
N ARG A 90 -25.90 11.94 -36.44
CA ARG A 90 -26.92 11.34 -37.31
C ARG A 90 -28.06 12.30 -37.61
#